data_AF-A0A093ZPM6-F1
#
_entry.id   AF-A0A093ZPM6-F1
#
_cell.length_a   1.000
_cell.length_b   1.000
_cell.length_c   1.000
_cell.angle_alpha   90.00
_cell.angle_beta   90.00
_cell.angle_gamma   90.00
#
_symmetry.space_group_name_H-M   'P 1'
#
loop_
_entity.id
_entity.type
_entity.pdbx_description
1 polymer ?
#
loop_
_entity_poly.entity_id
_entity_poly.type
_entity_poly.pdbx_seq_one_letter_code
_entity_poly.pdbx_strand_id
1 'polypeptide(L)'
;MPSAVHASSGLDVLCHSLESWTAIPYNERIPRPQNPINRPAYQGANPISDIFSLQALRSTVKYLPRAVRDPDDHEAQSEMLLAATLAGVGFGNAGVHLCHGMSYPVSGQNREYKHAGYNVPYPIIPHGVSVAVTAPAVFKFTGATNPERHLAAAEAFGVDISNVKRESAGEVLSEALAKFLEELGDQPRGLKDLGFGKEHIDELVEGTIPQKRVLMLAPGLAEELGEEREQLRKLFEESMEH
;
A
#
# COMPACT_ATOMS: atom_id res chain seq x y z
N MET A 1 3.20 -16.45 15.50
CA MET A 1 4.13 -15.29 15.46
C MET A 1 3.55 -14.20 16.37
N PRO A 2 4.31 -13.23 16.94
CA PRO A 2 3.69 -12.23 17.80
C PRO A 2 2.62 -11.42 17.05
N SER A 3 1.54 -10.99 17.73
CA SER A 3 0.40 -10.29 17.12
C SER A 3 0.82 -9.06 16.29
N ALA A 4 1.67 -8.18 16.84
CA ALA A 4 2.19 -7.01 16.11
C ALA A 4 3.01 -7.38 14.85
N VAL A 5 3.67 -8.54 14.85
CA VAL A 5 4.40 -9.03 13.67
C VAL A 5 3.42 -9.59 12.62
N HIS A 6 2.34 -10.25 13.04
CA HIS A 6 1.24 -10.62 12.14
C HIS A 6 0.60 -9.37 11.50
N ALA A 7 0.33 -8.35 12.31
CA ALA A 7 -0.25 -7.09 11.83
C ALA A 7 0.66 -6.43 10.80
N SER A 8 1.92 -6.15 11.14
CA SER A 8 2.84 -5.50 10.22
C SER A 8 3.09 -6.33 8.95
N SER A 9 3.39 -7.63 9.05
CA SER A 9 3.63 -8.44 7.85
C SER A 9 2.37 -8.60 6.99
N GLY A 10 1.19 -8.67 7.59
CA GLY A 10 -0.07 -8.73 6.86
C GLY A 10 -0.45 -7.42 6.17
N LEU A 11 -0.16 -6.27 6.78
CA LEU A 11 -0.33 -4.96 6.16
C LEU A 11 0.55 -4.78 4.93
N ASP A 12 1.75 -5.34 4.97
CA ASP A 12 2.63 -5.40 3.81
C ASP A 12 1.99 -6.24 2.68
N VAL A 13 1.42 -7.41 3.00
CA VAL A 13 0.67 -8.24 2.03
C VAL A 13 -0.56 -7.50 1.48
N LEU A 14 -1.29 -6.76 2.32
CA LEU A 14 -2.43 -5.95 1.93
C LEU A 14 -2.02 -4.92 0.87
N CYS A 15 -0.95 -4.18 1.14
CA CYS A 15 -0.45 -3.14 0.23
C CYS A 15 0.16 -3.74 -1.05
N HIS A 16 0.91 -4.84 -0.97
CA HIS A 16 1.34 -5.58 -2.17
C HIS A 16 0.15 -5.92 -3.07
N SER A 17 -0.94 -6.43 -2.48
CA SER A 17 -2.13 -6.86 -3.21
C SER A 17 -2.86 -5.68 -3.85
N LEU A 18 -3.05 -4.59 -3.11
CA LEU A 18 -3.71 -3.39 -3.64
C LEU A 18 -2.88 -2.69 -4.70
N GLU A 19 -1.60 -2.41 -4.42
CA GLU A 19 -0.76 -1.66 -5.35
C GLU A 19 -0.50 -2.42 -6.64
N SER A 20 -0.37 -3.76 -6.58
CA SER A 20 -0.25 -4.57 -7.80
C SER A 20 -1.56 -4.65 -8.58
N TRP A 21 -2.70 -4.66 -7.89
CA TRP A 21 -4.02 -4.61 -8.51
C TRP A 21 -4.30 -3.25 -9.17
N THR A 22 -3.85 -2.15 -8.57
CA THR A 22 -4.10 -0.79 -9.08
C THR A 22 -2.92 -0.17 -9.81
N ALA A 23 -1.80 -0.88 -9.98
CA ALA A 23 -0.67 -0.41 -10.76
C ALA A 23 -1.08 0.01 -12.17
N ILE A 24 -0.27 0.88 -12.79
CA ILE A 24 -0.47 1.25 -14.19
C ILE A 24 -0.71 0.00 -15.05
N PRO A 25 -1.64 0.03 -16.02
CA PRO A 25 -1.82 -1.09 -16.93
C PRO A 25 -0.52 -1.42 -17.67
N TYR A 26 -0.20 -2.71 -17.79
CA TYR A 26 1.10 -3.14 -18.35
C TYR A 26 1.37 -2.65 -19.78
N ASN A 27 0.32 -2.38 -20.55
CA ASN A 27 0.35 -1.83 -21.90
C ASN A 27 0.56 -0.31 -21.94
N GLU A 28 0.37 0.39 -20.83
CA GLU A 28 0.55 1.84 -20.68
C GLU A 28 1.92 2.20 -20.10
N ARG A 29 2.67 1.21 -19.57
CA ARG A 29 4.02 1.43 -19.07
C ARG A 29 4.96 2.00 -20.12
N ILE A 30 5.52 3.16 -19.81
CA ILE A 30 6.53 3.86 -20.59
C ILE A 30 7.77 4.18 -19.75
N PRO A 31 8.96 4.33 -20.37
CA PRO A 31 9.25 4.02 -21.76
C PRO A 31 9.22 2.49 -22.02
N ARG A 32 8.83 2.11 -23.24
CA ARG A 32 8.86 0.71 -23.68
C ARG A 32 10.28 0.34 -24.10
N PRO A 33 10.85 -0.77 -23.60
CA PRO A 33 12.19 -1.21 -24.01
C PRO A 33 12.17 -1.58 -25.50
N GLN A 34 13.20 -1.15 -26.26
CA GLN A 34 13.33 -1.46 -27.69
C GLN A 34 13.53 -2.96 -27.95
N ASN A 35 14.09 -3.69 -26.99
CA ASN A 35 14.30 -5.13 -27.04
C ASN A 35 13.57 -5.80 -25.86
N PRO A 36 12.72 -6.82 -26.10
CA PRO A 36 12.03 -7.56 -25.03
C PRO A 36 12.93 -8.13 -23.93
N ILE A 37 14.21 -8.42 -24.24
CA ILE A 37 15.17 -8.91 -23.23
C ILE A 37 15.47 -7.87 -22.13
N ASN A 38 15.26 -6.58 -22.44
CA ASN A 38 15.48 -5.47 -21.50
C ASN A 38 14.21 -5.12 -20.73
N ARG A 39 13.17 -5.96 -20.80
CA ARG A 39 11.94 -5.76 -20.05
C ARG A 39 12.22 -5.85 -18.55
N PRO A 40 11.88 -4.82 -17.75
CA PRO A 40 12.07 -4.91 -16.31
C PRO A 40 11.15 -5.97 -15.71
N ALA A 41 11.53 -6.49 -14.55
CA ALA A 41 10.79 -7.55 -13.86
C ALA A 41 9.30 -7.19 -13.65
N TYR A 42 9.04 -5.94 -13.27
CA TYR A 42 7.69 -5.44 -13.02
C TYR A 42 7.18 -4.65 -14.22
N GLN A 43 5.99 -5.01 -14.70
CA GLN A 43 5.40 -4.42 -15.90
C GLN A 43 4.17 -3.55 -15.64
N GLY A 44 3.62 -3.52 -14.44
CA GLY A 44 2.30 -2.98 -14.17
C GLY A 44 1.21 -4.06 -14.20
N ALA A 45 0.00 -3.68 -13.81
CA ALA A 45 -1.12 -4.59 -13.66
C ALA A 45 -1.42 -5.31 -14.98
N ASN A 46 -1.59 -6.64 -14.91
CA ASN A 46 -1.80 -7.50 -16.07
C ASN A 46 -2.72 -8.69 -15.72
N PRO A 47 -3.33 -9.37 -16.72
CA PRO A 47 -4.30 -10.43 -16.46
C PRO A 47 -3.79 -11.58 -15.58
N ILE A 48 -2.48 -11.85 -15.56
CA ILE A 48 -1.90 -12.88 -14.70
C ILE A 48 -1.79 -12.36 -13.27
N SER A 49 -1.22 -11.17 -13.05
CA SER A 49 -1.12 -10.59 -11.70
C SER A 49 -2.48 -10.40 -11.06
N ASP A 50 -3.47 -9.97 -11.85
CA ASP A 50 -4.83 -9.65 -11.41
C ASP A 50 -5.51 -10.82 -10.66
N ILE A 51 -5.31 -12.06 -11.13
CA ILE A 51 -5.86 -13.26 -10.49
C ILE A 51 -5.30 -13.40 -9.06
N PHE A 52 -4.00 -13.22 -8.92
CA PHE A 52 -3.30 -13.42 -7.65
C PHE A 52 -3.51 -12.25 -6.70
N SER A 53 -3.40 -11.01 -7.19
CA SER A 53 -3.51 -9.79 -6.40
C SER A 53 -4.90 -9.63 -5.77
N LEU A 54 -5.97 -9.80 -6.55
CA LEU A 54 -7.32 -9.64 -6.00
C LEU A 54 -7.69 -10.77 -5.03
N GLN A 55 -7.25 -12.00 -5.29
CA GLN A 55 -7.46 -13.10 -4.35
C GLN A 55 -6.65 -12.90 -3.06
N ALA A 56 -5.40 -12.47 -3.16
CA ALA A 56 -4.57 -12.14 -2.01
C ALA A 56 -5.19 -11.01 -1.17
N LEU A 57 -5.74 -9.98 -1.81
CA LEU A 57 -6.48 -8.90 -1.14
C LEU A 57 -7.66 -9.45 -0.35
N ARG A 58 -8.55 -10.22 -1.00
CA ARG A 58 -9.74 -10.82 -0.37
C ARG A 58 -9.38 -11.71 0.81
N SER A 59 -8.37 -12.57 0.65
CA SER A 59 -7.88 -13.42 1.75
C SER A 59 -7.29 -12.57 2.88
N THR A 60 -6.48 -11.56 2.58
CA THR A 60 -5.85 -10.71 3.59
C THR A 60 -6.89 -9.95 4.41
N VAL A 61 -7.86 -9.30 3.76
CA VAL A 61 -8.92 -8.55 4.47
C VAL A 61 -9.75 -9.47 5.37
N LYS A 62 -10.02 -10.70 4.92
CA LYS A 62 -10.79 -11.67 5.71
C LYS A 62 -10.02 -12.25 6.90
N TYR A 63 -8.74 -12.60 6.72
CA TYR A 63 -8.02 -13.43 7.68
C TYR A 63 -6.98 -12.67 8.51
N LEU A 64 -6.49 -11.51 8.07
CA LEU A 64 -5.52 -10.73 8.83
C LEU A 64 -6.06 -10.33 10.21
N PRO A 65 -7.28 -9.75 10.35
CA PRO A 65 -7.80 -9.39 11.68
C PRO A 65 -7.93 -10.60 12.62
N ARG A 66 -8.22 -11.79 12.07
CA ARG A 66 -8.27 -13.04 12.84
C ARG A 66 -6.89 -13.45 13.34
N ALA A 67 -5.88 -13.47 12.46
CA ALA A 67 -4.51 -13.84 12.81
C ALA A 67 -3.86 -12.86 13.80
N VAL A 68 -4.24 -11.59 13.76
CA VAL A 68 -3.79 -10.58 14.74
C VAL A 68 -4.43 -10.79 16.10
N ARG A 69 -5.75 -11.02 16.14
CA ARG A 69 -6.51 -11.19 17.39
C ARG A 69 -6.20 -12.50 18.10
N ASP A 70 -6.04 -13.59 17.34
CA ASP A 70 -5.76 -14.92 17.86
C ASP A 70 -4.55 -15.54 17.14
N PRO A 71 -3.34 -15.45 17.74
CA PRO A 71 -2.13 -16.05 17.18
C PRO A 71 -2.15 -17.59 17.11
N ASP A 72 -3.17 -18.26 17.65
CA ASP A 72 -3.36 -19.72 17.57
C ASP A 72 -4.45 -20.11 16.55
N ASP A 73 -5.07 -19.15 15.87
CA ASP A 73 -5.98 -19.41 14.73
C ASP A 73 -5.18 -19.93 13.53
N HIS A 74 -4.98 -21.25 13.49
CA HIS A 74 -4.19 -21.92 12.46
C HIS A 74 -4.79 -21.82 11.06
N GLU A 75 -6.12 -21.69 10.95
CA GLU A 75 -6.77 -21.45 9.65
C GLU A 75 -6.39 -20.06 9.14
N ALA A 76 -6.57 -19.03 9.96
CA ALA A 76 -6.22 -17.66 9.56
C ALA A 76 -4.73 -17.52 9.22
N GLN A 77 -3.84 -18.18 9.98
CA GLN A 77 -2.42 -18.21 9.66
C GLN A 77 -2.13 -18.89 8.33
N SER A 78 -2.74 -20.06 8.08
CA SER A 78 -2.54 -20.80 6.82
C SER A 78 -3.03 -19.99 5.62
N GLU A 79 -4.17 -19.33 5.76
CA GLU A 79 -4.73 -18.46 4.72
C GLU A 79 -3.89 -17.20 4.51
N MET A 80 -3.31 -16.61 5.57
CA MET A 80 -2.38 -15.49 5.43
C MET A 80 -1.06 -15.90 4.77
N LEU A 81 -0.55 -17.10 5.03
CA LEU A 81 0.63 -17.63 4.32
C LEU A 81 0.35 -17.84 2.83
N LEU A 82 -0.84 -18.36 2.49
CA LEU A 82 -1.26 -18.46 1.10
C LEU A 82 -1.45 -17.07 0.48
N ALA A 83 -2.11 -16.14 1.17
CA ALA A 83 -2.30 -14.76 0.70
C ALA A 83 -0.96 -14.07 0.43
N ALA A 84 0.02 -14.21 1.31
CA ALA A 84 1.38 -13.69 1.11
C ALA A 84 2.04 -14.30 -0.14
N THR A 85 1.86 -15.60 -0.37
CA THR A 85 2.37 -16.28 -1.56
C THR A 85 1.71 -15.74 -2.83
N LEU A 86 0.39 -15.61 -2.84
CA LEU A 86 -0.37 -15.07 -3.97
C LEU A 86 0.01 -13.62 -4.24
N ALA A 87 0.10 -12.77 -3.21
CA ALA A 87 0.58 -11.40 -3.34
C ALA A 87 1.98 -11.36 -3.97
N GLY A 88 2.88 -12.24 -3.52
CA GLY A 88 4.22 -12.43 -4.10
C GLY A 88 4.21 -12.73 -5.60
N VAL A 89 3.33 -13.61 -6.06
CA VAL A 89 3.17 -13.90 -7.49
C VAL A 89 2.55 -12.71 -8.23
N GLY A 90 1.57 -12.05 -7.64
CA GLY A 90 0.89 -10.88 -8.20
C GLY A 90 1.85 -9.71 -8.42
N PHE A 91 2.42 -9.19 -7.33
CA PHE A 91 3.38 -8.08 -7.41
C PHE A 91 4.68 -8.50 -8.10
N GLY A 92 5.07 -9.78 -8.08
CA GLY A 92 6.22 -10.27 -8.84
C GLY A 92 6.11 -10.03 -10.35
N ASN A 93 4.89 -9.90 -10.87
CA ASN A 93 4.62 -9.57 -12.27
C ASN A 93 4.26 -8.07 -12.46
N ALA A 94 3.41 -7.52 -11.59
CA ALA A 94 2.93 -6.15 -11.71
C ALA A 94 3.85 -5.10 -11.09
N GLY A 95 4.45 -5.43 -9.94
CA GLY A 95 5.14 -4.52 -9.03
C GLY A 95 4.20 -3.85 -8.03
N VAL A 96 4.74 -2.87 -7.31
CA VAL A 96 4.09 -2.02 -6.30
C VAL A 96 4.43 -0.55 -6.60
N HIS A 97 3.78 0.40 -5.94
CA HIS A 97 3.87 1.81 -6.30
C HIS A 97 4.11 2.76 -5.11
N LEU A 98 3.26 3.79 -4.96
CA LEU A 98 3.41 4.90 -4.02
C LEU A 98 3.51 4.50 -2.54
N CYS A 99 2.71 3.53 -2.04
CA CYS A 99 2.76 3.18 -0.63
C CYS A 99 4.17 2.65 -0.29
N HIS A 100 4.69 1.73 -1.10
CA HIS A 100 6.07 1.26 -0.94
C HIS A 100 7.08 2.38 -1.16
N GLY A 101 6.93 3.20 -2.22
CA GLY A 101 7.84 4.30 -2.53
C GLY A 101 7.98 5.31 -1.38
N MET A 102 6.86 5.71 -0.80
CA MET A 102 6.80 6.64 0.33
C MET A 102 7.24 5.97 1.65
N SER A 103 7.11 4.65 1.78
CA SER A 103 7.52 3.92 2.99
C SER A 103 9.02 3.98 3.28
N TYR A 104 9.85 4.09 2.25
CA TYR A 104 11.31 4.11 2.37
C TYR A 104 11.80 5.29 3.21
N PRO A 105 11.44 6.55 2.89
CA PRO A 105 11.77 7.68 3.76
C PRO A 105 11.05 7.62 5.10
N VAL A 106 9.79 7.18 5.16
CA VAL A 106 9.05 7.07 6.43
C VAL A 106 9.77 6.14 7.41
N SER A 107 10.22 4.96 6.98
CA SER A 107 10.96 4.04 7.84
C SER A 107 12.42 4.47 8.04
N GLY A 108 13.11 4.89 6.98
CA GLY A 108 14.53 5.25 7.01
C GLY A 108 14.84 6.54 7.77
N GLN A 109 13.88 7.45 7.90
CA GLN A 109 13.99 8.69 8.67
C GLN A 109 13.30 8.58 10.04
N ASN A 110 13.01 7.36 10.50
CA ASN A 110 12.49 7.16 11.85
C ASN A 110 13.42 7.80 12.89
N ARG A 111 12.84 8.59 13.79
CA ARG A 111 13.57 9.35 14.81
C ARG A 111 13.55 8.60 16.14
N GLU A 112 12.38 8.46 16.72
CA GLU A 112 12.20 7.93 18.08
C GLU A 112 11.10 6.88 18.19
N TYR A 113 10.31 6.67 17.13
CA TYR A 113 9.14 5.80 17.18
C TYR A 113 9.55 4.35 17.46
N LYS A 114 8.87 3.74 18.44
CA LYS A 114 8.95 2.32 18.77
C LYS A 114 7.57 1.73 18.64
N HIS A 115 7.41 0.82 17.69
CA HIS A 115 6.12 0.16 17.50
C HIS A 115 5.79 -0.76 18.69
N ALA A 116 4.53 -0.71 19.14
CA ALA A 116 4.05 -1.60 20.18
C ALA A 116 4.23 -3.06 19.75
N GLY A 117 4.57 -3.94 20.70
CA GLY A 117 4.83 -5.36 20.43
C GLY A 117 6.18 -5.70 19.80
N TYR A 118 6.97 -4.70 19.35
CA TYR A 118 8.35 -4.91 18.87
C TYR A 118 9.36 -4.68 20.00
N ASN A 119 9.80 -5.77 20.64
CA ASN A 119 10.75 -5.74 21.75
C ASN A 119 12.21 -5.66 21.27
N VAL A 120 12.60 -4.52 20.70
CA VAL A 120 13.96 -4.24 20.22
C VAL A 120 14.57 -3.02 20.93
N PRO A 121 15.92 -2.94 21.09
CA PRO A 121 16.54 -1.86 21.86
C PRO A 121 16.53 -0.50 21.16
N TYR A 122 16.25 -0.44 19.86
CA TYR A 122 16.29 0.76 19.03
C TYR A 122 14.90 1.16 18.49
N PRO A 123 14.68 2.44 18.12
CA PRO A 123 13.48 2.86 17.38
C PRO A 123 13.28 2.05 16.09
N ILE A 124 12.03 1.66 15.82
CA ILE A 124 11.66 0.97 14.59
C ILE A 124 10.23 1.33 14.18
N ILE A 125 10.07 1.66 12.90
CA ILE A 125 8.79 1.62 12.20
C ILE A 125 8.84 0.34 11.34
N PRO A 126 8.09 -0.72 11.70
CA PRO A 126 8.02 -1.94 10.91
C PRO A 126 7.57 -1.67 9.48
N HIS A 127 8.11 -2.41 8.51
CA HIS A 127 7.91 -2.10 7.09
C HIS A 127 6.42 -2.02 6.70
N GLY A 128 5.60 -3.02 7.01
CA GLY A 128 4.20 -2.95 6.63
C GLY A 128 3.42 -1.83 7.32
N VAL A 129 3.89 -1.35 8.49
CA VAL A 129 3.31 -0.15 9.14
C VAL A 129 3.68 1.10 8.34
N SER A 130 4.95 1.26 7.93
CA SER A 130 5.37 2.40 7.11
C SER A 130 4.77 2.40 5.70
N VAL A 131 4.45 1.22 5.15
CA VAL A 131 3.75 1.10 3.87
C VAL A 131 2.26 1.44 4.03
N ALA A 132 1.59 0.94 5.07
CA ALA A 132 0.15 1.10 5.23
C ALA A 132 -0.28 2.51 5.66
N VAL A 133 0.56 3.24 6.40
CA VAL A 133 0.18 4.55 6.98
C VAL A 133 -0.21 5.59 5.93
N THR A 134 0.35 5.52 4.72
CA THR A 134 0.03 6.44 3.61
C THR A 134 -1.02 5.87 2.64
N ALA A 135 -1.42 4.60 2.81
CA ALA A 135 -2.31 3.91 1.89
C ALA A 135 -3.65 4.63 1.68
N PRO A 136 -4.35 5.14 2.71
CA PRO A 136 -5.60 5.87 2.50
C PRO A 136 -5.44 7.07 1.54
N ALA A 137 -4.40 7.90 1.71
CA ALA A 137 -4.15 9.04 0.83
C ALA A 137 -3.75 8.60 -0.59
N VAL A 138 -2.89 7.58 -0.69
CA VAL A 138 -2.47 7.02 -2.00
C VAL A 138 -3.67 6.53 -2.80
N PHE A 139 -4.53 5.70 -2.22
CA PHE A 139 -5.67 5.14 -2.96
C PHE A 139 -6.79 6.14 -3.21
N LYS A 140 -6.88 7.21 -2.41
CA LYS A 140 -7.70 8.38 -2.73
C LYS A 140 -7.20 9.07 -4.00
N PHE A 141 -5.89 9.34 -4.08
CA PHE A 141 -5.24 9.97 -5.22
C PHE A 141 -5.34 9.13 -6.51
N THR A 142 -5.05 7.83 -6.43
CA THR A 142 -5.06 6.96 -7.61
C THR A 142 -6.48 6.60 -8.08
N GLY A 143 -7.52 6.86 -7.29
CA GLY A 143 -8.90 6.45 -7.58
C GLY A 143 -9.42 6.84 -8.96
N ALA A 144 -9.12 8.05 -9.41
CA ALA A 144 -9.58 8.57 -10.71
C ALA A 144 -8.94 7.84 -11.91
N THR A 145 -7.82 7.15 -11.71
CA THR A 145 -7.07 6.48 -12.79
C THR A 145 -7.74 5.19 -13.25
N ASN A 146 -8.39 4.47 -12.34
CA ASN A 146 -9.20 3.29 -12.64
C ASN A 146 -10.27 3.07 -11.56
N PRO A 147 -11.42 3.76 -11.66
CA PRO A 147 -12.50 3.64 -10.68
C PRO A 147 -13.01 2.22 -10.50
N GLU A 148 -13.12 1.42 -11.57
CA GLU A 148 -13.61 0.04 -11.47
C GLU A 148 -12.72 -0.83 -10.61
N ARG A 149 -11.39 -0.73 -10.77
CA ARG A 149 -10.44 -1.49 -9.94
C ARG A 149 -10.47 -1.05 -8.48
N HIS A 150 -10.62 0.25 -8.21
CA HIS A 150 -10.70 0.76 -6.83
C HIS A 150 -12.00 0.33 -6.15
N LEU A 151 -13.14 0.33 -6.85
CA LEU A 151 -14.40 -0.18 -6.32
C LEU A 151 -14.35 -1.70 -6.09
N ALA A 152 -13.74 -2.48 -6.99
CA ALA A 152 -13.55 -3.92 -6.78
C ALA A 152 -12.65 -4.22 -5.56
N ALA A 153 -11.65 -3.37 -5.30
CA ALA A 153 -10.86 -3.44 -4.08
C ALA A 153 -11.69 -3.07 -2.84
N ALA A 154 -12.51 -2.01 -2.89
CA ALA A 154 -13.39 -1.62 -1.79
C ALA A 154 -14.42 -2.70 -1.43
N GLU A 155 -14.95 -3.43 -2.43
CA GLU A 155 -15.81 -4.59 -2.22
C GLU A 155 -15.11 -5.68 -1.39
N ALA A 156 -13.80 -5.87 -1.55
CA ALA A 156 -13.04 -6.83 -0.72
C ALA A 156 -13.00 -6.44 0.77
N PHE A 157 -13.20 -5.16 1.09
CA PHE A 157 -13.39 -4.64 2.46
C PHE A 157 -14.85 -4.72 2.94
N GLY A 158 -15.74 -5.33 2.17
CA GLY A 158 -17.16 -5.48 2.51
C GLY A 158 -18.01 -4.25 2.25
N VAL A 159 -17.52 -3.29 1.45
CA VAL A 159 -18.29 -2.12 1.03
C VAL A 159 -19.30 -2.51 -0.06
N ASP A 160 -20.56 -2.11 0.09
CA ASP A 160 -21.55 -2.21 -0.99
C ASP A 160 -21.31 -1.12 -2.03
N ILE A 161 -20.84 -1.53 -3.21
CA ILE A 161 -20.49 -0.64 -4.32
C ILE A 161 -21.62 -0.46 -5.35
N SER A 162 -22.80 -1.08 -5.15
CA SER A 162 -23.87 -1.15 -6.17
C SER A 162 -24.38 0.21 -6.66
N ASN A 163 -24.33 1.24 -5.81
CA ASN A 163 -24.79 2.59 -6.11
C ASN A 163 -23.68 3.65 -5.96
N VAL A 164 -22.41 3.22 -5.88
CA VAL A 164 -21.29 4.15 -5.76
C VAL A 164 -20.95 4.75 -7.12
N LYS A 165 -20.83 6.08 -7.16
CA LYS A 165 -20.40 6.79 -8.36
C LYS A 165 -18.91 6.55 -8.62
N ARG A 166 -18.52 6.45 -9.89
CA ARG A 166 -17.12 6.22 -10.29
C ARG A 166 -16.18 7.30 -9.73
N GLU A 167 -16.65 8.53 -9.66
CA GLU A 167 -15.88 9.68 -9.18
C GLU A 167 -15.56 9.57 -7.67
N SER A 168 -16.34 8.79 -6.93
CA SER A 168 -16.13 8.55 -5.49
C SER A 168 -15.26 7.32 -5.20
N ALA A 169 -14.79 6.59 -6.22
CA ALA A 169 -14.08 5.32 -6.03
C ALA A 169 -12.84 5.44 -5.14
N GLY A 170 -12.07 6.52 -5.31
CA GLY A 170 -10.89 6.80 -4.48
C GLY A 170 -11.25 7.07 -3.02
N GLU A 171 -12.27 7.91 -2.77
CA GLU A 171 -12.73 8.21 -1.41
C GLU A 171 -13.27 6.97 -0.71
N VAL A 172 -14.09 6.17 -1.40
CA VAL A 172 -14.67 4.95 -0.84
C VAL A 172 -13.60 3.93 -0.44
N LEU A 173 -12.59 3.69 -1.29
CA LEU A 173 -11.49 2.79 -0.94
C LEU A 173 -10.61 3.36 0.19
N SER A 174 -10.36 4.68 0.16
CA SER A 174 -9.61 5.38 1.22
C SER A 174 -10.25 5.22 2.59
N GLU A 175 -11.56 5.45 2.69
CA GLU A 175 -12.34 5.30 3.92
C GLU A 175 -12.38 3.85 4.41
N ALA A 176 -12.56 2.88 3.49
CA ALA A 176 -12.55 1.46 3.81
C ALA A 176 -11.19 1.01 4.39
N LEU A 177 -10.10 1.53 3.83
CA LEU A 177 -8.74 1.28 4.32
C LEU A 177 -8.49 1.91 5.69
N ALA A 178 -8.82 3.19 5.86
CA ALA A 178 -8.68 3.88 7.15
C ALA A 178 -9.43 3.15 8.26
N LYS A 179 -10.67 2.73 7.98
CA LYS A 179 -11.47 1.91 8.89
C LYS A 179 -10.82 0.55 9.18
N PHE A 180 -10.32 -0.14 8.16
CA PHE A 180 -9.64 -1.43 8.34
C PHE A 180 -8.40 -1.30 9.23
N LEU A 181 -7.60 -0.24 9.06
CA LEU A 181 -6.43 0.03 9.89
C LEU A 181 -6.83 0.30 11.35
N GLU A 182 -7.87 1.10 11.57
CA GLU A 182 -8.40 1.38 12.91
C GLU A 182 -8.92 0.09 13.60
N GLU A 183 -9.66 -0.74 12.88
CA GLU A 183 -10.19 -2.01 13.40
C GLU A 183 -9.10 -3.07 13.66
N LEU A 184 -7.95 -2.97 12.98
CA LEU A 184 -6.82 -3.86 13.20
C LEU A 184 -6.13 -3.60 14.57
N GLY A 185 -6.30 -2.41 15.15
CA GLY A 185 -5.94 -2.08 16.52
C GLY A 185 -4.81 -1.06 16.64
N ASP A 186 -3.59 -1.51 16.93
CA ASP A 186 -2.42 -0.69 17.30
C ASP A 186 -1.74 0.05 16.14
N GLN A 187 -2.48 0.28 15.05
CA GLN A 187 -1.96 0.89 13.84
C GLN A 187 -1.97 2.43 13.94
N PRO A 188 -0.89 3.12 13.55
CA PRO A 188 -0.83 4.57 13.50
C PRO A 188 -1.93 5.13 12.57
N ARG A 189 -2.65 6.17 13.03
CA ARG A 189 -3.68 6.86 12.25
C ARG A 189 -3.13 7.93 11.33
N GLY A 190 -1.84 7.86 11.02
CA GLY A 190 -1.15 8.83 10.18
C GLY A 190 0.30 9.05 10.62
N LEU A 191 1.00 9.89 9.86
CA LEU A 191 2.42 10.18 10.08
C LEU A 191 2.70 10.89 11.41
N LYS A 192 1.71 11.63 11.96
CA LYS A 192 1.83 12.26 13.28
C LYS A 192 2.09 11.24 14.38
N ASP A 193 1.38 10.11 14.35
CA ASP A 193 1.52 9.03 15.33
C ASP A 193 2.90 8.33 15.24
N LEU A 194 3.54 8.42 14.07
CA LEU A 194 4.91 7.99 13.84
C LEU A 194 5.97 9.03 14.23
N GLY A 195 5.56 10.20 14.74
CA GLY A 195 6.45 11.27 15.18
C GLY A 195 6.86 12.26 14.08
N PHE A 196 6.21 12.25 12.92
CA PHE A 196 6.47 13.24 11.86
C PHE A 196 5.53 14.45 11.98
N GLY A 197 6.10 15.66 12.05
CA GLY A 197 5.41 16.92 11.78
C GLY A 197 5.50 17.40 10.31
N LYS A 198 4.80 18.49 9.99
CA LYS A 198 4.74 19.08 8.64
C LYS A 198 6.10 19.56 8.15
N GLU A 199 6.95 19.98 9.06
CA GLU A 199 8.33 20.39 8.83
C GLU A 199 9.21 19.31 8.20
N HIS A 200 8.80 18.03 8.29
CA HIS A 200 9.55 16.90 7.71
C HIS A 200 9.08 16.52 6.31
N ILE A 201 8.00 17.10 5.80
CA ILE A 201 7.41 16.67 4.52
C ILE A 201 8.40 16.83 3.36
N ASP A 202 9.17 17.91 3.34
CA ASP A 202 10.21 18.12 2.32
C ASP A 202 11.24 16.99 2.31
N GLU A 203 11.72 16.59 3.50
CA GLU A 203 12.69 15.50 3.64
C GLU A 203 12.11 14.15 3.21
N LEU A 204 10.82 13.91 3.49
CA LEU A 204 10.11 12.70 3.07
C LEU A 204 9.91 12.65 1.55
N VAL A 205 9.60 13.79 0.91
CA VAL A 205 9.52 13.91 -0.55
C VAL A 205 10.88 13.62 -1.19
N GLU A 206 11.96 14.25 -0.68
CA GLU A 206 13.32 14.01 -1.19
C GLU A 206 13.75 12.55 -1.09
N GLY A 207 13.36 11.84 -0.02
CA GLY A 207 13.68 10.43 0.11
C GLY A 207 12.80 9.50 -0.75
N THR A 208 11.65 9.98 -1.22
CA THR A 208 10.72 9.23 -2.09
C THR A 208 11.17 9.28 -3.55
N ILE A 209 11.59 10.45 -4.05
CA ILE A 209 11.95 10.68 -5.47
C ILE A 209 12.96 9.64 -6.02
N PRO A 210 14.00 9.22 -5.28
CA PRO A 210 14.95 8.21 -5.76
C PRO A 210 14.33 6.82 -5.97
N GLN A 211 13.15 6.53 -5.43
CA GLN A 211 12.48 5.22 -5.52
C GLN A 211 11.82 4.98 -6.89
N LYS A 212 12.50 5.36 -7.98
CA LYS A 212 11.97 5.37 -9.35
C LYS A 212 11.40 4.04 -9.81
N ARG A 213 11.95 2.92 -9.35
CA ARG A 213 11.46 1.58 -9.71
C ARG A 213 9.98 1.39 -9.38
N VAL A 214 9.51 1.89 -8.24
CA VAL A 214 8.12 1.77 -7.79
C VAL A 214 7.30 2.99 -8.21
N LEU A 215 7.87 4.19 -8.23
CA LEU A 215 7.16 5.39 -8.69
C LEU A 215 6.73 5.31 -10.15
N MET A 216 7.52 4.67 -11.02
CA MET A 216 7.13 4.42 -12.42
C MET A 216 5.90 3.51 -12.57
N LEU A 217 5.43 2.85 -11.51
CA LEU A 217 4.25 2.00 -11.52
C LEU A 217 3.02 2.68 -10.91
N ALA A 218 3.19 3.89 -10.38
CA ALA A 218 2.13 4.69 -9.78
C ALA A 218 1.26 5.32 -10.87
N PRO A 219 -0.03 4.94 -10.97
CA PRO A 219 -0.92 5.62 -11.91
C PRO A 219 -1.20 7.05 -11.42
N GLY A 220 -1.25 8.00 -12.34
CA GLY A 220 -1.58 9.40 -12.06
C GLY A 220 -0.43 10.25 -11.50
N LEU A 221 0.70 9.65 -11.12
CA LEU A 221 1.89 10.40 -10.73
C LEU A 221 2.54 11.06 -11.95
N ALA A 222 2.91 12.34 -11.83
CA ALA A 222 3.54 13.11 -12.88
C ALA A 222 4.98 12.66 -13.14
N GLU A 223 5.43 12.77 -14.39
CA GLU A 223 6.81 12.47 -14.79
C GLU A 223 7.74 13.70 -14.66
N GLU A 224 7.16 14.91 -14.75
CA GLU A 224 7.89 16.17 -14.55
C GLU A 224 8.19 16.32 -13.06
N LEU A 225 9.45 16.59 -12.72
CA LEU A 225 9.95 16.52 -11.35
C LEU A 225 9.28 17.55 -10.41
N GLY A 226 8.97 18.74 -10.91
CA GLY A 226 8.27 19.78 -10.15
C GLY A 226 6.85 19.36 -9.79
N GLU A 227 6.09 18.85 -10.76
CA GLU A 227 4.74 18.31 -10.53
C GLU A 227 4.76 17.04 -9.66
N GLU A 228 5.71 16.12 -9.87
CA GLU A 228 5.90 14.91 -9.06
C GLU A 228 6.13 15.29 -7.58
N ARG A 229 6.98 16.29 -7.32
CA ARG A 229 7.25 16.81 -5.96
C ARG A 229 5.98 17.35 -5.30
N GLU A 230 5.18 18.12 -6.04
CA GLU A 230 3.96 18.71 -5.50
C GLU A 230 2.90 17.65 -5.17
N GLN A 231 2.74 16.65 -6.04
CA GLN A 231 1.85 15.52 -5.79
C GLN A 231 2.30 14.70 -4.57
N LEU A 232 3.60 14.40 -4.46
CA LEU A 232 4.15 13.68 -3.29
C LEU A 232 3.98 14.48 -2.00
N ARG A 233 4.21 15.80 -2.03
CA ARG A 233 3.97 16.69 -0.89
C ARG A 233 2.52 16.57 -0.43
N LYS A 234 1.57 16.73 -1.35
CA LYS A 234 0.14 16.63 -1.04
C LYS A 234 -0.23 15.26 -0.45
N LEU A 235 0.34 14.18 -0.99
CA LEU A 235 0.13 12.83 -0.44
C LEU A 235 0.63 12.70 1.00
N PHE A 236 1.80 13.26 1.33
CA PHE A 236 2.30 13.28 2.70
C PHE A 236 1.44 14.16 3.62
N GLU A 237 0.99 15.33 3.13
CA GLU A 237 0.08 16.21 3.88
C GLU A 237 -1.26 15.53 4.20
N GLU A 238 -1.84 14.82 3.23
CA GLU A 238 -3.06 14.03 3.40
C GLU A 238 -2.84 12.78 4.25
N SER A 239 -1.60 12.30 4.39
CA SER A 239 -1.24 11.16 5.24
C SER A 239 -0.91 11.55 6.69
N MET A 240 -0.97 12.84 7.05
CA MET A 240 -0.65 13.28 8.41
C MET A 240 -1.62 12.71 9.45
N GLU A 241 -2.89 12.54 9.08
CA GLU A 241 -3.96 12.04 9.94
C GLU A 241 -5.15 11.54 9.09
N HIS A 242 -5.76 10.41 9.46
CA HIS A 242 -6.97 9.86 8.85
C HIS A 242 -8.00 9.35 9.87
#